data_AF-A0A968XC12-F1
#
_entry.id   AF-A0A968XC12-F1
#
_cell.length_a   1.000
_cell.length_b   1.000
_cell.length_c   1.000
_cell.angle_alpha   90.00
_cell.angle_beta   90.00
_cell.angle_gamma   90.00
#
_symmetry.space_group_name_H-M   'P 1'
#
loop_
_entity.id
_entity.type
_entity.pdbx_description
1 polymer ?
#
loop_
_entity_poly.entity_id
_entity_poly.type
_entity_poly.pdbx_seq_one_letter_code
_entity_poly.pdbx_strand_id
1 'polypeptide(L)'
;MNSNPTVRPKVGERLTVRRNNSAAQRFTFEASIFVPGTLRQGKRDDGRIHGETLSLFDVQNGLTQARLEESLRAIYGLEVGKDFDRATIVYKYPAEKAPRFVVGKGYNNNYLQGEVRQGEQYGYWLELAQTDKGVAYSGRVAVFLLDDLESVLTKVKSY
;
A
#
# COMPACT_ATOMS: atom_id res chain seq x y z
N MET A 1 9.27 -7.33 -13.43
CA MET A 1 7.84 -7.75 -13.41
C MET A 1 7.39 -8.31 -14.76
N ASN A 2 7.26 -9.64 -14.86
CA ASN A 2 6.65 -10.27 -16.03
C ASN A 2 5.12 -10.19 -15.90
N SER A 3 4.52 -9.21 -16.58
CA SER A 3 3.08 -9.18 -16.83
C SER A 3 2.70 -10.43 -17.64
N ASN A 4 1.79 -11.25 -17.12
CA ASN A 4 1.23 -12.37 -17.86
C ASN A 4 0.46 -11.82 -19.07
N PRO A 5 0.87 -12.11 -20.33
CA PRO A 5 0.34 -11.45 -21.52
C PRO A 5 -1.13 -11.76 -21.83
N THR A 6 -1.75 -12.70 -21.10
CA THR A 6 -3.13 -13.15 -21.34
C THR A 6 -4.19 -12.28 -20.65
N VAL A 7 -3.80 -11.38 -19.73
CA VAL A 7 -4.76 -10.50 -19.04
C VAL A 7 -4.37 -9.05 -19.28
N ARG A 8 -4.87 -8.47 -20.38
CA ARG A 8 -4.89 -7.02 -20.58
C ARG A 8 -6.19 -6.48 -20.00
N PRO A 9 -6.19 -5.88 -18.79
CA PRO A 9 -7.41 -5.32 -18.21
C PRO A 9 -7.94 -4.20 -19.11
N LYS A 10 -9.26 -4.16 -19.33
CA LYS A 10 -9.92 -3.02 -19.98
C LYS A 10 -9.83 -1.78 -19.09
N VAL A 11 -10.02 -0.60 -19.68
CA VAL A 11 -10.09 0.67 -18.91
C VAL A 11 -11.15 0.53 -17.80
N GLY A 12 -10.73 0.68 -16.55
CA GLY A 12 -11.57 0.52 -15.35
C GLY A 12 -11.57 -0.87 -14.71
N GLU A 13 -10.89 -1.86 -15.29
CA GLU A 13 -10.83 -3.22 -14.76
C GLU A 13 -9.72 -3.39 -13.72
N ARG A 14 -9.99 -4.21 -12.70
CA ARG A 14 -9.12 -4.44 -11.54
C ARG A 14 -9.16 -5.91 -11.18
N LEU A 15 -8.01 -6.57 -11.22
CA LEU A 15 -7.90 -7.95 -10.75
C LEU A 15 -7.93 -7.93 -9.23
N THR A 16 -8.94 -8.54 -8.62
CA THR A 16 -9.08 -8.59 -7.15
C THR A 16 -9.10 -10.03 -6.69
N VAL A 17 -8.16 -10.40 -5.81
CA VAL A 17 -8.09 -11.69 -5.13
C VAL A 17 -8.39 -11.48 -3.65
N ARG A 18 -9.42 -12.14 -3.13
CA ARG A 18 -9.80 -12.05 -1.71
C ARG A 18 -9.73 -13.41 -1.07
N ARG A 19 -9.07 -13.49 0.09
CA ARG A 19 -9.06 -14.67 0.94
C ARG A 19 -9.56 -14.29 2.32
N ASN A 20 -10.57 -15.02 2.79
CA ASN A 20 -11.19 -14.80 4.09
C ASN A 20 -11.06 -16.08 4.92
N ASN A 21 -10.45 -15.98 6.10
CA ASN A 21 -10.36 -17.11 7.05
C ASN A 21 -11.44 -16.98 8.14
N SER A 22 -11.71 -15.76 8.62
CA SER A 22 -12.78 -15.45 9.56
C SER A 22 -13.19 -13.98 9.46
N ALA A 23 -14.30 -13.58 10.08
CA ALA A 23 -14.69 -12.17 10.15
C ALA A 23 -13.59 -11.26 10.74
N ALA A 24 -12.70 -11.82 11.56
CA ALA A 24 -11.59 -11.14 12.20
C ALA A 24 -10.27 -11.19 11.41
N GLN A 25 -10.18 -12.01 10.36
CA GLN A 25 -8.96 -12.23 9.58
C GLN A 25 -9.24 -12.23 8.08
N ARG A 26 -8.75 -11.19 7.40
CA ARG A 26 -8.96 -10.99 5.96
C ARG A 26 -7.67 -10.61 5.25
N PHE A 27 -7.49 -11.21 4.09
CA PHE A 27 -6.46 -10.86 3.12
C PHE A 27 -7.12 -10.40 1.83
N THR A 28 -6.67 -9.27 1.30
CA THR A 28 -7.06 -8.80 -0.04
C THR A 28 -5.80 -8.47 -0.82
N PHE A 29 -5.69 -9.02 -2.02
CA PHE A 29 -4.73 -8.62 -3.04
C PHE A 29 -5.47 -8.06 -4.23
N GLU A 30 -4.86 -7.07 -4.86
CA GLU A 30 -5.55 -6.31 -5.87
C GLU A 30 -4.57 -5.63 -6.81
N ALA A 31 -4.76 -5.82 -8.10
CA ALA A 31 -3.98 -5.17 -9.15
C ALA A 31 -4.86 -4.21 -9.93
N SER A 32 -4.35 -3.00 -10.18
CA SER A 32 -5.09 -1.92 -10.81
C SER A 32 -4.22 -1.13 -11.81
N ILE A 33 -4.86 -0.64 -12.86
CA ILE A 33 -4.28 0.34 -13.81
C ILE A 33 -4.26 1.77 -13.24
N PHE A 34 -4.81 1.99 -12.05
CA PHE A 34 -4.80 3.29 -11.37
C PHE A 34 -3.61 3.40 -10.42
N VAL A 35 -3.08 4.61 -10.27
CA VAL A 35 -2.05 4.90 -9.28
C VAL A 35 -2.63 4.71 -7.87
N PRO A 36 -1.93 4.01 -6.95
CA PRO A 36 -2.44 3.77 -5.61
C PRO A 36 -2.99 5.02 -4.91
N GLY A 37 -4.18 4.90 -4.33
CA GLY A 37 -4.85 5.99 -3.60
C GLY A 37 -5.46 7.08 -4.48
N THR A 38 -5.45 6.92 -5.81
CA THR A 38 -6.02 7.89 -6.76
C THR A 38 -6.98 7.21 -7.74
N LEU A 39 -7.78 8.01 -8.44
CA LEU A 39 -8.58 7.59 -9.60
C LEU A 39 -7.90 7.94 -10.93
N ARG A 40 -6.61 8.34 -10.90
CA ARG A 40 -5.85 8.68 -12.09
C ARG A 40 -5.17 7.41 -12.61
N GLN A 41 -5.33 7.13 -13.90
CA GLN A 41 -4.40 6.24 -14.60
C GLN A 41 -3.01 6.88 -14.52
N GLY A 42 -1.95 6.08 -14.46
CA GLY A 42 -0.60 6.64 -14.33
C GLY A 42 -0.20 7.47 -15.55
N LYS A 43 1.04 7.97 -15.55
CA LYS A 43 1.51 8.95 -16.56
C LYS A 43 1.35 8.49 -18.03
N ARG A 44 1.15 7.19 -18.27
CA ARG A 44 0.91 6.60 -19.58
C ARG A 44 -0.38 5.78 -19.54
N ASP A 45 -1.34 6.10 -20.40
CA ASP A 45 -2.52 5.25 -20.62
C ASP A 45 -2.14 4.08 -21.54
N ASP A 46 -1.38 3.14 -21.02
CA ASP A 46 -0.85 1.99 -21.77
C ASP A 46 -1.49 0.65 -21.36
N GLY A 47 -2.53 0.70 -20.53
CA GLY A 47 -3.23 -0.49 -20.02
C GLY A 47 -2.38 -1.34 -19.07
N ARG A 48 -1.23 -0.83 -18.60
CA ARG A 48 -0.40 -1.54 -17.62
C ARG A 48 -0.99 -1.39 -16.21
N ILE A 49 -0.67 -2.36 -15.37
CA ILE A 49 -0.95 -2.29 -13.94
C ILE A 49 0.03 -1.28 -13.34
N HIS A 50 -0.52 -0.20 -12.79
CA HIS A 50 0.25 0.87 -12.15
C HIS A 50 0.47 0.61 -10.66
N GLY A 51 -0.41 -0.17 -10.04
CA GLY A 51 -0.30 -0.47 -8.62
C GLY A 51 -0.95 -1.79 -8.26
N GLU A 52 -0.31 -2.46 -7.31
CA GLU A 52 -0.80 -3.67 -6.68
C GLU A 52 -0.84 -3.46 -5.18
N THR A 53 -2.00 -3.70 -4.58
CA THR A 53 -2.27 -3.42 -3.17
C THR A 53 -2.57 -4.71 -2.44
N LEU A 54 -1.78 -4.98 -1.40
CA LEU A 54 -2.02 -6.00 -0.41
C LEU A 54 -2.60 -5.35 0.85
N SER A 55 -3.74 -5.85 1.33
CA SER A 55 -4.36 -5.44 2.58
C SER A 55 -4.52 -6.63 3.51
N LEU A 56 -4.05 -6.48 4.74
CA LEU A 56 -4.22 -7.43 5.82
C LEU A 56 -5.09 -6.81 6.92
N PHE A 57 -6.04 -7.58 7.40
CA PHE A 57 -6.84 -7.24 8.57
C PHE A 57 -6.80 -8.41 9.53
N ASP A 58 -6.32 -8.19 10.74
CA ASP A 58 -6.23 -9.20 11.81
C ASP A 58 -6.41 -8.53 13.17
N VAL A 59 -7.65 -8.52 13.67
CA VAL A 59 -7.97 -7.94 14.99
C VAL A 59 -7.65 -8.89 16.15
N GLN A 60 -7.41 -10.18 15.89
CA GLN A 60 -7.15 -11.16 16.94
C GLN A 60 -5.68 -11.21 17.32
N ASN A 61 -4.79 -11.26 16.33
CA ASN A 61 -3.34 -11.33 16.56
C ASN A 61 -2.67 -9.95 16.48
N GLY A 62 -3.38 -8.97 15.92
CA GLY A 62 -2.78 -7.73 15.49
C GLY A 62 -1.91 -7.92 14.24
N LEU A 63 -1.36 -6.79 13.80
CA LEU A 63 -0.48 -6.69 12.65
C LEU A 63 0.80 -5.97 13.04
N THR A 64 1.89 -6.29 12.37
CA THR A 64 3.15 -5.55 12.48
C THR A 64 3.60 -5.16 11.08
N GLN A 65 4.47 -4.16 11.00
CA GLN A 65 5.14 -3.82 9.75
C GLN A 65 5.90 -5.03 9.18
N ALA A 66 6.63 -5.75 10.03
CA ALA A 66 7.36 -6.96 9.62
C ALA A 66 6.47 -8.01 8.96
N ARG A 67 5.22 -8.16 9.42
CA ARG A 67 4.24 -9.09 8.82
C ARG A 67 3.78 -8.64 7.42
N LEU A 68 3.67 -7.33 7.18
CA LEU A 68 3.41 -6.79 5.83
C LEU A 68 4.60 -7.02 4.91
N GLU A 69 5.82 -6.80 5.40
CA GLU A 69 7.05 -7.00 4.64
C GLU A 69 7.26 -8.48 4.29
N GLU A 70 7.00 -9.38 5.23
CA GLU A 70 7.02 -10.83 4.98
C GLU A 70 5.97 -11.23 3.93
N SER A 71 4.77 -10.67 4.01
CA SER A 71 3.71 -10.93 3.02
C SER A 71 4.08 -10.43 1.63
N LEU A 72 4.75 -9.27 1.54
CA LEU A 72 5.28 -8.75 0.28
C LEU A 72 6.32 -9.71 -0.31
N ARG A 73 7.27 -10.19 0.50
CA ARG A 73 8.28 -11.16 0.05
C ARG A 73 7.65 -12.50 -0.37
N ALA A 74 6.61 -12.96 0.31
CA ALA A 74 5.92 -14.21 0.00
C ALA A 74 5.18 -14.15 -1.35
N ILE A 75 4.64 -12.99 -1.73
CA ILE A 75 3.88 -12.82 -2.98
C ILE A 75 4.80 -12.53 -4.16
N TYR A 76 5.78 -11.66 -3.96
CA TYR A 76 6.60 -11.15 -5.05
C TYR A 76 7.95 -11.84 -5.20
N GLY A 77 8.36 -12.62 -4.20
CA GLY A 77 9.64 -13.30 -4.18
C GLY A 77 10.82 -12.35 -3.94
N LEU A 78 12.02 -12.85 -4.25
CA LEU A 78 13.28 -12.26 -3.83
C LEU A 78 13.63 -10.94 -4.53
N GLU A 79 13.21 -10.75 -5.79
CA GLU A 79 13.54 -9.56 -6.58
C GLU A 79 12.92 -8.30 -5.95
N VAL A 80 11.59 -8.27 -5.83
CA VAL A 80 10.86 -7.15 -5.20
C VAL A 80 11.19 -7.05 -3.72
N GLY A 81 11.43 -8.17 -3.04
CA GLY A 81 11.87 -8.16 -1.64
C GLY A 81 13.20 -7.40 -1.45
N LYS A 82 14.18 -7.63 -2.32
CA LYS A 82 15.48 -6.93 -2.28
C LYS A 82 15.35 -5.45 -2.65
N ASP A 83 14.54 -5.12 -3.65
CA ASP A 83 14.27 -3.73 -4.04
C ASP A 83 13.60 -2.97 -2.87
N PHE A 84 12.62 -3.59 -2.21
CA PHE A 84 11.97 -3.05 -1.02
C PHE A 84 12.94 -2.81 0.15
N ASP A 85 13.81 -3.79 0.42
CA ASP A 85 14.77 -3.72 1.53
C ASP A 85 15.79 -2.60 1.34
N ARG A 86 16.10 -2.25 0.08
CA ARG A 86 17.01 -1.14 -0.29
C ARG A 86 16.28 0.19 -0.50
N ALA A 87 14.96 0.19 -0.53
CA ALA A 87 14.17 1.36 -0.83
C ALA A 87 14.33 2.44 0.26
N THR A 88 14.54 3.67 -0.16
CA THR A 88 14.71 4.81 0.75
C THR A 88 13.35 5.40 1.10
N ILE A 89 13.10 5.68 2.39
CA ILE A 89 11.88 6.37 2.83
C ILE A 89 11.95 7.82 2.33
N VAL A 90 11.01 8.19 1.46
CA VAL A 90 10.88 9.55 0.89
C VAL A 90 9.79 10.37 1.56
N TYR A 91 8.86 9.71 2.26
CA TYR A 91 7.83 10.38 3.07
C TYR A 91 7.34 9.47 4.19
N LYS A 92 7.02 10.04 5.35
CA LYS A 92 6.47 9.32 6.50
C LYS A 92 5.42 10.17 7.20
N TYR A 93 4.35 9.54 7.68
CA TYR A 93 3.29 10.18 8.43
C TYR A 93 2.79 9.29 9.59
N PRO A 94 2.22 9.89 10.66
CA PRO A 94 2.19 11.34 10.90
C PRO A 94 3.62 11.88 11.09
N ALA A 95 3.88 13.12 10.69
CA ALA A 95 5.19 13.73 10.89
C ALA A 95 5.55 13.68 12.39
N GLU A 96 6.81 13.49 12.77
CA GLU A 96 7.24 13.32 14.17
C GLU A 96 6.81 14.48 15.10
N LYS A 97 6.44 15.63 14.52
CA LYS A 97 5.96 16.84 15.21
C LYS A 97 4.47 17.13 15.01
N ALA A 98 3.70 16.22 14.42
CA ALA A 98 2.26 16.42 14.26
C ALA A 98 1.60 16.38 15.65
N PRO A 99 0.94 17.47 16.09
CA PRO A 99 0.22 17.45 17.36
C PRO A 99 -0.85 16.37 17.30
N ARG A 100 -1.00 15.57 18.37
CA ARG A 100 -2.02 14.51 18.53
C ARG A 100 -3.47 15.01 18.47
N PHE A 101 -3.71 16.23 17.99
CA PHE A 101 -5.02 16.89 18.00
C PHE A 101 -5.19 17.78 16.76
N VAL A 102 -5.17 17.21 15.56
CA VAL A 102 -5.80 17.88 14.41
C VAL A 102 -7.00 17.04 13.99
N VAL A 103 -8.06 17.17 14.78
CA VAL A 103 -9.37 16.57 14.53
C VAL A 103 -10.17 17.55 13.68
N GLY A 104 -10.26 17.24 12.39
CA GLY A 104 -11.19 17.87 11.46
C GLY A 104 -12.00 16.80 10.74
N LYS A 105 -13.20 16.52 11.27
CA LYS A 105 -14.26 15.65 10.71
C LYS A 105 -13.91 14.15 10.55
N GLY A 106 -14.28 13.38 11.59
CA GLY A 106 -14.81 12.01 11.42
C GLY A 106 -13.82 10.84 11.37
N TYR A 107 -12.53 11.09 11.15
CA TYR A 107 -11.50 10.03 11.17
C TYR A 107 -10.37 10.43 12.13
N ASN A 108 -10.15 9.63 13.18
CA ASN A 108 -9.03 9.80 14.09
C ASN A 108 -7.73 9.44 13.35
N ASN A 109 -7.14 10.41 12.64
CA ASN A 109 -5.98 10.22 11.77
C ASN A 109 -4.68 9.88 12.55
N ASN A 110 -4.68 10.06 13.87
CA ASN A 110 -3.53 9.74 14.74
C ASN A 110 -3.17 8.26 14.79
N TYR A 111 -4.08 7.38 14.38
CA TYR A 111 -3.87 5.95 14.41
C TYR A 111 -3.38 5.38 13.09
N LEU A 112 -3.33 6.20 12.04
CA LEU A 112 -2.81 5.81 10.75
C LEU A 112 -1.34 6.23 10.65
N GLN A 113 -0.46 5.25 10.57
CA GLN A 113 0.96 5.45 10.32
C GLN A 113 1.29 4.92 8.94
N GLY A 114 2.07 5.66 8.17
CA GLY A 114 2.46 5.19 6.86
C GLY A 114 3.76 5.80 6.37
N GLU A 115 4.31 5.16 5.36
CA GLU A 115 5.54 5.58 4.73
C GLU A 115 5.53 5.25 3.25
N VAL A 116 6.10 6.16 2.47
CA VAL A 116 6.35 5.97 1.04
C VAL A 116 7.85 5.78 0.89
N ARG A 117 8.23 4.70 0.19
CA ARG A 117 9.61 4.37 -0.12
C ARG A 117 9.84 4.37 -1.62
N GLN A 118 11.04 4.76 -2.01
CA GLN A 118 11.53 4.74 -3.38
C GLN A 118 12.60 3.65 -3.51
N GLY A 119 12.31 2.59 -4.26
CA GLY A 119 13.28 1.58 -4.68
C GLY A 119 14.02 1.97 -5.96
N GLU A 120 14.81 1.04 -6.49
CA GLU A 120 15.45 1.15 -7.80
C GLU A 120 14.45 0.87 -8.93
N GLN A 121 13.55 -0.09 -8.73
CA GLN A 121 12.57 -0.50 -9.76
C GLN A 121 11.15 -0.05 -9.43
N TYR A 122 10.75 -0.06 -8.16
CA TYR A 122 9.38 0.19 -7.73
C TYR A 122 9.29 1.27 -6.66
N GLY A 123 8.11 1.86 -6.56
CA GLY A 123 7.69 2.61 -5.39
C GLY A 123 6.89 1.73 -4.45
N TYR A 124 6.98 2.03 -3.16
CA TYR A 124 6.28 1.31 -2.11
C TYR A 124 5.54 2.27 -1.21
N TRP A 125 4.31 1.92 -0.84
CA TRP A 125 3.54 2.69 0.13
C TRP A 125 2.95 1.75 1.17
N LEU A 126 3.45 1.87 2.40
CA LEU A 126 3.00 1.11 3.56
C LEU A 126 2.10 1.96 4.43
N GLU A 127 1.05 1.33 4.96
CA GLU A 127 0.14 1.92 5.93
C GLU A 127 -0.24 0.91 7.00
N LEU A 128 -0.35 1.38 8.24
CA LEU A 128 -0.79 0.64 9.40
C LEU A 128 -1.81 1.48 10.16
N ALA A 129 -3.02 0.92 10.33
CA ALA A 129 -4.03 1.49 11.20
C ALA A 129 -3.97 0.78 12.57
N GLN A 130 -3.83 1.59 13.62
CA GLN A 130 -3.69 1.17 15.01
C GLN A 130 -4.96 1.44 15.82
N THR A 131 -5.08 0.75 16.94
CA THR A 131 -6.06 1.10 17.97
C THR A 131 -5.52 2.24 18.84
N ASP A 132 -6.38 2.77 19.70
CA ASP A 132 -6.03 3.69 20.79
C ASP A 132 -4.94 3.14 21.72
N LYS A 133 -4.79 1.82 21.78
CA LYS A 133 -3.77 1.10 22.56
C LYS A 133 -2.47 0.84 21.77
N GLY A 134 -2.35 1.35 20.54
CA GLY A 134 -1.15 1.20 19.70
C GLY A 134 -1.02 -0.15 19.00
N VAL A 135 -2.07 -0.99 19.05
CA VAL A 135 -2.06 -2.30 18.36
C VAL A 135 -2.54 -2.11 16.93
N ALA A 136 -1.69 -2.39 15.93
CA ALA A 136 -2.15 -2.36 14.54
C ALA A 136 -3.11 -3.51 14.28
N TYR A 137 -4.25 -3.23 13.66
CA TYR A 137 -5.26 -4.24 13.33
C TYR A 137 -5.50 -4.36 11.82
N SER A 138 -5.10 -3.33 11.08
CA SER A 138 -5.17 -3.30 9.62
C SER A 138 -3.88 -2.74 9.07
N GLY A 139 -3.43 -3.31 7.96
CA GLY A 139 -2.25 -2.81 7.26
C GLY A 139 -2.38 -3.00 5.77
N ARG A 140 -1.68 -2.14 5.04
CA ARG A 140 -1.68 -2.13 3.59
C ARG A 140 -0.27 -1.91 3.09
N VAL A 141 0.10 -2.59 2.02
CA VAL A 141 1.28 -2.25 1.22
C VAL A 141 0.87 -2.19 -0.24
N ALA A 142 1.20 -1.07 -0.89
CA ALA A 142 1.08 -0.93 -2.33
C ALA A 142 2.47 -0.97 -2.95
N VAL A 143 2.64 -1.82 -3.96
CA VAL A 143 3.79 -1.83 -4.88
C VAL A 143 3.34 -1.16 -6.17
N PHE A 144 4.07 -0.16 -6.66
CA PHE A 144 3.66 0.61 -7.82
C PHE A 144 4.83 1.00 -8.71
N LEU A 145 4.53 1.40 -9.94
CA LEU A 145 5.54 1.83 -10.89
C LEU A 145 6.24 3.10 -10.41
N LEU A 146 7.56 3.11 -10.46
CA LEU A 146 8.36 4.23 -9.95
C LEU A 146 8.00 5.58 -10.60
N ASP A 147 7.57 5.59 -11.86
CA ASP A 147 7.12 6.77 -12.60
C ASP A 147 5.96 7.53 -11.92
N ASP A 148 5.16 6.82 -11.10
CA ASP A 148 4.01 7.36 -10.40
C ASP A 148 4.31 7.83 -8.97
N LEU A 149 5.58 7.78 -8.53
CA LEU A 149 6.01 8.19 -7.20
C LEU A 149 5.53 9.59 -6.81
N GLU A 150 5.67 10.57 -7.70
CA GLU A 150 5.22 11.94 -7.40
C GLU A 150 3.70 12.05 -7.25
N SER A 151 2.95 11.27 -8.03
CA SER A 151 1.49 11.20 -7.93
C SER A 151 1.06 10.61 -6.58
N VAL A 152 1.73 9.53 -6.15
CA VAL A 152 1.52 8.92 -4.83
C VAL A 152 1.91 9.90 -3.73
N LEU A 153 3.06 10.56 -3.80
CA LEU A 153 3.49 11.54 -2.81
C LEU A 153 2.50 12.70 -2.66
N THR A 154 1.97 13.21 -3.78
CA THR A 154 0.94 14.26 -3.77
C THR A 154 -0.32 13.78 -3.06
N LYS A 155 -0.74 12.53 -3.32
CA LYS A 155 -1.88 11.94 -2.64
C LYS A 155 -1.61 11.76 -1.14
N VAL A 156 -0.47 11.21 -0.77
CA VAL A 156 -0.16 10.90 0.63
C VAL A 156 0.02 12.16 1.47
N LYS A 157 0.56 13.24 0.89
CA LYS A 157 0.64 14.57 1.54
C LYS A 157 -0.72 15.24 1.74
N SER A 158 -1.81 14.71 1.17
CA SER A 158 -3.16 15.21 1.40
C SER A 158 -3.86 14.58 2.62
N TYR A 159 -3.23 13.58 3.24
CA TYR A 159 -3.67 13.02 4.53
C TYR A 159 -3.22 13.90 5.69
#